data_AF-A0A972QQE0-F1
#
_entry.id   AF-A0A972QQE0-F1
#
_cell.length_a   1.000
_cell.length_b   1.000
_cell.length_c   1.000
_cell.angle_alpha   90.00
_cell.angle_beta   90.00
_cell.angle_gamma   90.00
#
_symmetry.space_group_name_H-M   'P 1'
#
loop_
_entity.id
_entity.type
_entity.pdbx_description
1 polymer ?
#
loop_
_entity_poly.entity_id
_entity_poly.type
_entity_poly.pdbx_seq_one_letter_code
_entity_poly.pdbx_strand_id
1 'polypeptide(L)'
;FFALQLFQCREEPHTIGGISLDGYLKGASVLVFNHMKELGVRIDEGTVASLHEALGSRVGNKLFIVAPALTFDFQQDYIDLGDVRYYALRIPYSIIHELHRREFTALKQPSDEMAVNDTVEAVGFDFIRTPELKYKAGLERKKDEQFEHGFIKITTFKSEAVVREPYKKKKNLETLAMVMLDYDYDEKSQVSGLNDIFYADAIEKDGWKVRFPIENLGKKIMAVFIDIYGNEARVLMDVEEFRKSTSRRSATKKSKKNIVKRK
;
A
#
# COMPACT_ATOMS: atom_id res chain seq x y z
N PHE A 1 -1.07 -28.88 -8.64
CA PHE A 1 -1.80 -27.60 -8.50
C PHE A 1 -0.83 -26.47 -8.14
N PHE A 2 -0.91 -25.27 -8.74
CA PHE A 2 0.07 -24.19 -8.53
C PHE A 2 0.21 -23.75 -7.06
N ALA A 3 -0.89 -23.65 -6.31
CA ALA A 3 -0.82 -23.27 -4.90
C ALA A 3 -0.03 -24.27 -4.05
N LEU A 4 -0.07 -25.57 -4.39
CA LEU A 4 0.76 -26.58 -3.74
C LEU A 4 2.24 -26.36 -4.05
N GLN A 5 2.59 -26.02 -5.30
CA GLN A 5 3.97 -25.75 -5.69
C GLN A 5 4.55 -24.51 -4.99
N LEU A 6 3.74 -23.45 -4.79
CA LEU A 6 4.17 -22.23 -4.10
C LEU A 6 4.72 -22.51 -2.70
N PHE A 7 4.08 -23.43 -1.98
CA PHE A 7 4.48 -23.81 -0.62
C PHE A 7 5.33 -25.09 -0.58
N GLN A 8 5.75 -25.61 -1.73
CA GLN A 8 6.52 -26.86 -1.87
C GLN A 8 5.78 -28.06 -1.26
N CYS A 9 4.45 -28.07 -1.37
CA CYS A 9 3.62 -29.19 -0.98
C CYS A 9 3.73 -30.32 -2.01
N ARG A 10 3.67 -31.56 -1.51
CA ARG A 10 3.55 -32.76 -2.33
C ARG A 10 2.10 -32.95 -2.73
N GLU A 11 1.83 -33.00 -4.03
CA GLU A 11 0.49 -33.22 -4.60
C GLU A 11 0.11 -34.69 -4.50
N GLU A 12 -0.58 -35.04 -3.41
CA GLU A 12 -1.09 -36.37 -3.13
C GLU A 12 -2.48 -36.24 -2.48
N PRO A 13 -3.53 -36.09 -3.31
CA PRO A 13 -4.89 -35.93 -2.82
C PRO A 13 -5.34 -37.13 -1.99
N HIS A 14 -6.09 -36.87 -0.92
CA HIS A 14 -6.61 -37.89 -0.02
C HIS A 14 -7.87 -37.37 0.69
N THR A 15 -8.58 -38.25 1.40
CA THR A 15 -9.83 -37.88 2.08
C THR A 15 -9.77 -38.32 3.54
N ILE A 16 -10.16 -37.42 4.45
CA ILE A 16 -10.28 -37.69 5.88
C ILE A 16 -11.62 -37.15 6.34
N GLY A 17 -12.41 -37.96 7.04
CA GLY A 17 -13.70 -37.50 7.60
C GLY A 17 -14.68 -36.94 6.56
N GLY A 18 -14.58 -37.37 5.30
CA GLY A 18 -15.41 -36.85 4.20
C GLY A 18 -14.89 -35.56 3.55
N ILE A 19 -13.82 -34.96 4.07
CA ILE A 19 -13.17 -33.77 3.50
C ILE A 19 -12.06 -34.20 2.55
N SER A 20 -12.09 -33.70 1.31
CA SER A 20 -11.03 -33.87 0.33
C SER A 20 -9.88 -32.91 0.61
N LEU A 21 -8.67 -33.45 0.68
CA LEU A 21 -7.42 -32.75 0.95
C LEU A 21 -6.51 -32.92 -0.27
N ASP A 22 -5.69 -31.91 -0.55
CA ASP A 22 -5.00 -31.75 -1.84
C ASP A 22 -3.56 -32.29 -1.83
N GLY A 23 -2.99 -32.54 -0.65
CA GLY A 23 -1.62 -33.01 -0.54
C GLY A 23 -1.04 -32.93 0.85
N TYR A 24 0.30 -32.90 0.91
CA TYR A 24 1.05 -32.87 2.16
C TYR A 24 2.13 -31.79 2.16
N LEU A 25 2.33 -31.16 3.32
CA LEU A 25 3.47 -30.29 3.60
C LEU A 25 4.17 -30.80 4.84
N LYS A 26 5.44 -31.21 4.68
CA LYS A 26 6.26 -31.79 5.78
C LYS A 26 5.55 -32.92 6.54
N GLY A 27 4.79 -33.75 5.82
CA GLY A 27 4.06 -34.90 6.37
C GLY A 27 2.69 -34.60 6.98
N ALA A 28 2.26 -33.34 7.07
CA ALA A 28 0.91 -32.98 7.50
C ALA A 28 0.02 -32.64 6.30
N SER A 29 -1.29 -32.87 6.44
CA SER A 29 -2.24 -32.66 5.36
C SER A 29 -2.38 -31.20 4.98
N VAL A 30 -2.70 -30.96 3.71
CA VAL A 30 -2.91 -29.65 3.11
C VAL A 30 -4.30 -29.61 2.48
N LEU A 31 -5.07 -28.58 2.80
CA LEU A 31 -6.31 -28.22 2.13
C LEU A 31 -6.06 -26.94 1.31
N VAL A 32 -6.33 -26.98 0.01
CA VAL A 32 -6.29 -25.81 -0.85
C VAL A 32 -7.71 -25.30 -1.06
N PHE A 33 -8.02 -24.15 -0.48
CA PHE A 33 -9.35 -23.59 -0.57
C PHE A 33 -9.65 -23.04 -1.98
N ASN A 34 -10.69 -23.55 -2.62
CA ASN A 34 -11.07 -23.15 -3.97
C ASN A 34 -11.97 -21.91 -3.96
N HIS A 35 -11.36 -20.75 -3.73
CA HIS A 35 -12.02 -19.44 -3.74
C HIS A 35 -12.73 -19.07 -5.07
N MET A 36 -12.49 -19.82 -6.16
CA MET A 36 -13.11 -19.58 -7.47
C MET A 36 -14.45 -20.29 -7.66
N LYS A 37 -14.71 -21.36 -6.91
CA LYS A 37 -16.00 -22.06 -6.93
C LYS A 37 -17.02 -21.45 -5.96
N GLU A 38 -16.54 -20.74 -4.95
CA GLU A 38 -17.33 -20.23 -3.85
C GLU A 38 -17.08 -18.73 -3.66
N LEU A 39 -17.62 -17.92 -4.59
CA LEU A 39 -17.50 -16.46 -4.56
C LEU A 39 -18.08 -15.89 -3.25
N GLY A 40 -17.25 -15.15 -2.52
CA GLY A 40 -17.65 -14.49 -1.27
C GLY A 40 -17.45 -15.31 0.01
N VAL A 41 -17.01 -16.57 -0.08
CA VAL A 41 -16.72 -17.37 1.12
C VAL A 41 -15.42 -16.93 1.76
N ARG A 42 -15.48 -16.65 3.06
CA ARG A 42 -14.34 -16.33 3.92
C ARG A 42 -14.03 -17.52 4.82
N ILE A 43 -12.77 -17.66 5.19
CA ILE A 43 -12.31 -18.62 6.19
C ILE A 43 -12.17 -17.85 7.51
N ASP A 44 -13.18 -17.98 8.35
CA ASP A 44 -13.23 -17.46 9.70
C ASP A 44 -12.96 -18.57 10.74
N GLU A 45 -13.03 -18.24 12.04
CA GLU A 45 -12.85 -19.22 13.11
C GLU A 45 -13.94 -20.31 13.08
N GLY A 46 -15.17 -19.98 12.66
CA GLY A 46 -16.27 -20.94 12.51
C GLY A 46 -16.02 -21.98 11.41
N THR A 47 -15.40 -21.56 10.31
CA THR A 47 -14.95 -22.44 9.24
C THR A 47 -13.90 -23.43 9.75
N VAL A 48 -12.94 -22.95 10.54
CA VAL A 48 -11.91 -23.80 11.16
C VAL A 48 -12.53 -24.76 12.17
N ALA A 49 -13.52 -24.33 12.95
CA ALA A 49 -14.27 -25.19 13.86
C ALA A 49 -15.03 -26.30 13.12
N SER A 50 -15.65 -25.98 11.99
CA SER A 50 -16.36 -26.96 11.15
C SER A 50 -15.39 -27.99 10.55
N LEU A 51 -14.21 -27.54 10.09
CA LEU A 51 -13.14 -28.44 9.67
C LEU A 51 -12.66 -29.32 10.83
N HIS A 52 -12.58 -28.79 12.04
CA HIS A 52 -12.20 -29.56 13.23
C HIS A 52 -13.24 -30.60 13.61
N GLU A 53 -14.53 -30.31 13.50
CA GLU A 53 -15.59 -31.29 13.75
C GLU A 53 -15.52 -32.46 12.75
N ALA A 54 -15.30 -32.15 11.47
CA ALA A 54 -15.21 -33.16 10.42
C ALA A 54 -13.90 -33.96 10.48
N LEU A 55 -12.76 -33.32 10.73
CA LEU A 55 -11.45 -33.97 10.69
C LEU A 55 -11.05 -34.52 12.06
N GLY A 56 -11.13 -33.67 13.09
CA GLY A 56 -10.64 -33.92 14.44
C GLY A 56 -9.17 -34.33 14.45
N SER A 57 -8.78 -35.13 15.44
CA SER A 57 -7.41 -35.68 15.57
C SER A 57 -7.02 -36.65 14.45
N ARG A 58 -7.95 -37.06 13.56
CA ARG A 58 -7.65 -37.95 12.42
C ARG A 58 -6.74 -37.30 11.38
N VAL A 59 -6.68 -35.97 11.34
CA VAL A 59 -5.74 -35.23 10.48
C VAL A 59 -4.32 -35.18 11.08
N GLY A 60 -4.12 -35.72 12.28
CA GLY A 60 -2.91 -35.56 13.07
C GLY A 60 -2.96 -34.28 13.90
N ASN A 61 -1.79 -33.72 14.22
CA ASN A 61 -1.67 -32.53 15.08
C ASN A 61 -1.61 -31.21 14.29
N LYS A 62 -1.61 -31.26 12.95
CA LYS A 62 -1.47 -30.08 12.08
C LYS A 62 -2.28 -30.25 10.80
N LEU A 63 -2.91 -29.16 10.36
CA LEU A 63 -3.46 -29.02 9.02
C LEU A 63 -2.99 -27.68 8.44
N PHE A 64 -2.60 -27.67 7.16
CA PHE A 64 -2.29 -26.44 6.44
C PHE A 64 -3.45 -26.07 5.52
N ILE A 65 -3.99 -24.86 5.68
CA ILE A 65 -5.04 -24.33 4.82
C ILE A 65 -4.39 -23.28 3.92
N VAL A 66 -4.42 -23.54 2.62
CA VAL A 66 -3.84 -22.67 1.58
C VAL A 66 -4.96 -21.91 0.89
N ALA A 67 -4.96 -20.58 1.01
CA ALA A 67 -5.96 -19.71 0.38
C ALA A 67 -5.39 -18.29 0.13
N PRO A 68 -6.03 -17.45 -0.71
CA PRO A 68 -5.69 -16.05 -0.82
C PRO A 68 -5.67 -15.33 0.53
N ALA A 69 -4.76 -14.37 0.70
CA ALA A 69 -4.60 -13.67 1.98
C ALA A 69 -5.89 -13.01 2.50
N LEU A 70 -6.68 -12.38 1.61
CA LEU A 70 -7.94 -11.70 1.98
C LEU A 70 -9.13 -12.67 2.12
N THR A 71 -8.94 -13.97 1.89
CA THR A 71 -9.97 -14.98 2.18
C THR A 71 -10.05 -15.28 3.67
N PHE A 72 -8.97 -15.08 4.43
CA PHE A 72 -8.98 -15.31 5.88
C PHE A 72 -9.52 -14.10 6.62
N ASP A 73 -10.48 -14.31 7.51
CA ASP A 73 -11.09 -13.25 8.34
C ASP A 73 -10.41 -13.09 9.71
N PHE A 74 -9.25 -13.74 9.88
CA PHE A 74 -8.42 -13.69 11.08
C PHE A 74 -6.95 -13.40 10.70
N GLN A 75 -6.22 -12.74 11.59
CA GLN A 75 -4.84 -12.28 11.33
C GLN A 75 -3.78 -13.30 11.74
N GLN A 76 -4.09 -14.20 12.67
CA GLN A 76 -3.17 -15.18 13.24
C GLN A 76 -2.66 -16.14 12.15
N ASP A 77 -1.41 -16.60 12.27
CA ASP A 77 -0.84 -17.60 11.37
C ASP A 77 -1.41 -19.01 11.57
N TYR A 78 -2.05 -19.24 12.72
CA TYR A 78 -2.75 -20.47 13.03
C TYR A 78 -3.84 -20.28 14.08
N ILE A 79 -4.75 -21.25 14.13
CA ILE A 79 -5.74 -21.43 15.20
C ILE A 79 -5.54 -22.83 15.79
N ASP A 80 -5.51 -22.94 17.11
CA ASP A 80 -5.43 -24.21 17.82
C ASP A 80 -6.85 -24.64 18.25
N LEU A 81 -7.25 -25.86 17.87
CA LEU A 81 -8.48 -26.49 18.34
C LEU A 81 -8.17 -27.93 18.77
N GLY A 82 -8.41 -28.23 20.06
CA GLY A 82 -7.99 -29.49 20.67
C GLY A 82 -6.49 -29.73 20.49
N ASP A 83 -6.12 -30.90 20.00
CA ASP A 83 -4.72 -31.29 19.73
C ASP A 83 -4.24 -30.93 18.32
N VAL A 84 -5.02 -30.14 17.56
CA VAL A 84 -4.76 -29.84 16.15
C VAL A 84 -4.54 -28.35 15.94
N ARG A 85 -3.43 -28.03 15.26
CA ARG A 85 -3.09 -26.67 14.82
C ARG A 85 -3.42 -26.46 13.34
N TYR A 86 -4.30 -25.51 13.06
CA TYR A 86 -4.71 -25.14 11.71
C TYR A 86 -3.92 -23.92 11.24
N TYR A 87 -2.95 -24.13 10.35
CA TYR A 87 -2.10 -23.07 9.81
C TYR A 87 -2.73 -22.39 8.61
N ALA A 88 -2.72 -21.06 8.59
CA ALA A 88 -3.14 -20.25 7.46
C ALA A 88 -1.94 -19.94 6.54
N LEU A 89 -1.81 -20.70 5.45
CA LEU A 89 -0.83 -20.44 4.39
C LEU A 89 -1.44 -19.46 3.38
N ARG A 90 -1.24 -18.18 3.66
CA ARG A 90 -1.77 -17.07 2.86
C ARG A 90 -1.00 -16.91 1.56
N ILE A 91 -1.69 -17.06 0.43
CA ILE A 91 -1.16 -16.72 -0.88
C ILE A 91 -1.23 -15.20 -1.04
N PRO A 92 -0.09 -14.50 -1.20
CA PRO A 92 -0.09 -13.08 -1.48
C PRO A 92 -0.77 -12.77 -2.82
N TYR A 93 -1.47 -11.66 -2.89
CA TYR A 93 -2.17 -11.24 -4.12
C TYR A 93 -1.24 -11.09 -5.33
N SER A 94 0.02 -10.67 -5.12
CA SER A 94 1.04 -10.58 -6.17
C SER A 94 1.29 -11.90 -6.91
N ILE A 95 1.09 -13.02 -6.22
CA ILE A 95 1.26 -14.38 -6.75
C ILE A 95 -0.01 -14.87 -7.46
N ILE A 96 -1.20 -14.53 -6.96
CA ILE A 96 -2.49 -14.84 -7.61
C ILE A 96 -2.60 -14.08 -8.95
N HIS A 97 -2.06 -12.87 -9.01
CA HIS A 97 -2.05 -12.03 -10.20
C HIS A 97 -1.31 -12.66 -11.40
N GLU A 98 -0.23 -13.40 -11.16
CA GLU A 98 0.51 -14.11 -12.24
C GLU A 98 -0.35 -15.21 -12.91
N LEU A 99 -1.38 -15.70 -12.21
CA LEU A 99 -2.31 -16.73 -12.70
C LEU A 99 -3.54 -16.15 -13.42
N HIS A 100 -3.93 -14.91 -13.12
CA HIS A 100 -5.17 -14.31 -13.59
C HIS A 100 -4.88 -13.29 -14.69
N ARG A 101 -5.18 -13.66 -15.95
CA ARG A 101 -5.21 -12.77 -17.13
C ARG A 101 -6.34 -11.71 -17.06
N ARG A 102 -6.57 -11.10 -15.90
CA ARG A 102 -7.42 -9.91 -15.76
C ARG A 102 -6.52 -8.70 -15.56
N GLU A 103 -6.76 -7.67 -16.35
CA GLU A 103 -6.07 -6.39 -16.21
C GLU A 103 -6.44 -5.78 -14.85
N PHE A 104 -5.44 -5.59 -13.99
CA PHE A 104 -5.60 -4.78 -12.81
C PHE A 104 -5.61 -3.31 -13.21
N THR A 105 -6.67 -2.59 -12.85
CA THR A 105 -6.59 -1.14 -12.69
C THR A 105 -5.87 -0.85 -11.38
N ALA A 106 -4.76 -0.13 -11.45
CA ALA A 106 -4.00 0.24 -10.27
C ALA A 106 -4.89 0.96 -9.23
N LEU A 107 -4.57 0.79 -7.94
CA LEU A 107 -5.10 1.65 -6.88
C LEU A 107 -4.98 3.10 -7.38
N LYS A 108 -6.10 3.81 -7.38
CA LYS A 108 -6.13 5.25 -7.60
C LYS A 108 -6.46 5.86 -6.26
N GLN A 109 -5.46 6.47 -5.65
CA GLN A 109 -5.69 7.41 -4.57
C GLN A 109 -6.70 8.44 -5.06
N PRO A 110 -7.70 8.78 -4.24
CA PRO A 110 -8.71 9.75 -4.62
C PRO A 110 -8.03 11.05 -5.01
N SER A 111 -8.38 11.55 -6.19
CA SER A 111 -7.93 12.86 -6.67
C SER A 111 -8.90 13.97 -6.30
N ASP A 112 -10.00 13.65 -5.61
CA ASP A 112 -11.04 14.55 -5.12
C ASP A 112 -11.81 13.89 -3.95
N GLU A 113 -12.62 14.68 -3.23
CA GLU A 113 -13.40 14.22 -2.06
C GLU A 113 -14.54 13.25 -2.40
N MET A 114 -15.05 13.27 -3.64
CA MET A 114 -16.18 12.41 -4.04
C MET A 114 -15.71 11.01 -4.44
N ALA A 115 -14.43 10.86 -4.81
CA ALA A 115 -13.80 9.60 -5.22
C ALA A 115 -13.34 8.71 -4.05
N VAL A 116 -13.63 9.08 -2.79
CA VAL A 116 -13.23 8.30 -1.60
C VAL A 116 -13.81 6.89 -1.59
N ASN A 117 -15.00 6.68 -2.16
CA ASN A 117 -15.69 5.39 -2.20
C ASN A 117 -15.18 4.45 -3.31
N ASP A 118 -14.39 4.95 -4.27
CA ASP A 118 -13.82 4.14 -5.36
C ASP A 118 -12.62 3.28 -4.90
N THR A 119 -12.29 3.32 -3.61
CA THR A 119 -11.12 2.65 -3.00
C THR A 119 -11.33 1.17 -2.66
N VAL A 120 -12.51 0.61 -2.94
CA VAL A 120 -12.84 -0.79 -2.64
C VAL A 120 -12.53 -1.67 -3.86
N GLU A 121 -11.56 -2.57 -3.70
CA GLU A 121 -10.98 -3.53 -4.67
C GLU A 121 -9.70 -3.12 -5.43
N ALA A 122 -8.69 -2.58 -4.75
CA ALA A 122 -7.37 -2.40 -5.35
C ALA A 122 -6.24 -2.95 -4.48
N VAL A 123 -5.45 -3.89 -5.03
CA VAL A 123 -4.28 -4.51 -4.38
C VAL A 123 -3.08 -4.44 -5.32
N GLY A 124 -2.13 -3.58 -4.98
CA GLY A 124 -0.78 -3.43 -5.53
C GLY A 124 -0.08 -2.45 -4.58
N PHE A 125 1.13 -2.62 -4.09
CA PHE A 125 2.35 -2.99 -4.79
C PHE A 125 3.42 -3.46 -3.78
N ASP A 126 4.34 -4.28 -4.27
CA ASP A 126 5.52 -4.77 -3.54
C ASP A 126 6.78 -3.90 -3.77
N PHE A 127 6.64 -2.70 -4.35
CA PHE A 127 7.77 -1.79 -4.58
C PHE A 127 7.37 -0.31 -4.45
N ILE A 128 7.63 0.29 -3.30
CA ILE A 128 7.53 1.74 -3.09
C ILE A 128 8.61 2.43 -3.92
N ARG A 129 8.22 3.27 -4.88
CA ARG A 129 9.14 4.13 -5.65
C ARG A 129 8.88 5.59 -5.33
N THR A 130 9.83 6.25 -4.68
CA THR A 130 9.73 7.69 -4.42
C THR A 130 9.56 8.47 -5.74
N PRO A 131 8.49 9.25 -5.92
CA PRO A 131 8.27 10.08 -7.11
C PRO A 131 9.41 11.08 -7.37
N GLU A 132 9.66 11.42 -8.63
CA GLU A 132 10.48 12.58 -8.98
C GLU A 132 9.72 13.85 -8.60
N LEU A 133 10.26 14.64 -7.65
CA LEU A 133 9.63 15.85 -7.16
C LEU A 133 10.56 17.08 -7.29
N LYS A 134 10.05 18.14 -7.92
CA LYS A 134 10.65 19.48 -7.93
C LYS A 134 9.61 20.52 -7.56
N TYR A 135 9.97 21.41 -6.64
CA TYR A 135 9.05 22.41 -6.12
C TYR A 135 9.76 23.75 -5.81
N LYS A 136 8.95 24.78 -5.60
CA LYS A 136 9.37 26.04 -4.99
C LYS A 136 8.47 26.28 -3.78
N ALA A 137 9.03 26.73 -2.68
CA ALA A 137 8.25 27.10 -1.50
C ALA A 137 8.69 28.47 -1.00
N GLY A 138 7.80 29.17 -0.31
CA GLY A 138 8.07 30.49 0.24
C GLY A 138 6.82 31.13 0.80
N LEU A 139 6.93 32.42 1.09
CA LEU A 139 5.79 33.26 1.48
C LEU A 139 5.34 34.09 0.27
N GLU A 140 4.04 34.28 0.13
CA GLU A 140 3.47 35.19 -0.84
C GLU A 140 2.31 36.00 -0.25
N ARG A 141 2.15 37.22 -0.73
CA ARG A 141 0.99 38.08 -0.46
C ARG A 141 0.37 38.47 -1.79
N LYS A 142 -0.90 38.15 -2.02
CA LYS A 142 -1.61 38.73 -3.16
C LYS A 142 -1.91 40.20 -2.92
N LYS A 143 -1.97 41.00 -3.98
CA LYS A 143 -2.22 42.45 -3.89
C LYS A 143 -3.53 42.80 -3.16
N ASP A 144 -4.50 41.89 -3.17
CA ASP A 144 -5.84 42.09 -2.62
C ASP A 144 -6.08 41.30 -1.31
N GLU A 145 -5.05 40.65 -0.76
CA GLU A 145 -5.13 39.89 0.49
C GLU A 145 -4.38 40.60 1.62
N GLN A 146 -5.00 40.64 2.80
CA GLN A 146 -4.47 41.35 3.97
C GLN A 146 -3.36 40.56 4.69
N PHE A 147 -3.33 39.24 4.50
CA PHE A 147 -2.41 38.33 5.17
C PHE A 147 -1.43 37.68 4.19
N GLU A 148 -0.22 37.36 4.66
CA GLU A 148 0.73 36.54 3.91
C GLU A 148 0.35 35.06 4.05
N HIS A 149 0.58 34.29 2.98
CA HIS A 149 0.34 32.86 2.97
C HIS A 149 1.63 32.11 2.63
N GLY A 150 1.80 30.93 3.22
CA GLY A 150 2.80 29.98 2.79
C GLY A 150 2.36 29.34 1.48
N PHE A 151 3.31 29.07 0.59
CA PHE A 151 3.03 28.33 -0.63
C PHE A 151 4.04 27.22 -0.91
N ILE A 152 3.56 26.16 -1.56
CA ILE A 152 4.39 25.17 -2.24
C ILE A 152 3.90 25.03 -3.70
N LYS A 153 4.71 25.49 -4.65
CA LYS A 153 4.48 25.37 -6.09
C LYS A 153 5.16 24.13 -6.62
N ILE A 154 4.38 23.16 -7.09
CA ILE A 154 4.88 21.93 -7.68
C ILE A 154 5.20 22.18 -9.16
N THR A 155 6.43 21.93 -9.55
CA THR A 155 6.90 22.13 -10.94
C THR A 155 7.18 20.81 -11.65
N THR A 156 7.51 19.78 -10.89
CA THR A 156 7.63 18.42 -11.41
C THR A 156 7.12 17.44 -10.37
N PHE A 157 6.23 16.57 -10.79
CA PHE A 157 5.83 15.37 -10.06
C PHE A 157 5.66 14.24 -11.07
N LYS A 158 6.53 13.23 -11.02
CA LYS A 158 6.44 12.07 -11.88
C LYS A 158 6.61 10.82 -11.06
N SER A 159 5.62 9.94 -11.11
CA SER A 159 5.70 8.63 -10.52
C SER A 159 5.43 7.56 -11.56
N GLU A 160 6.12 6.43 -11.42
CA GLU A 160 5.97 5.27 -12.27
C GLU A 160 5.59 4.07 -11.39
N ALA A 161 4.39 3.54 -11.58
CA ALA A 161 4.03 2.23 -11.05
C ALA A 161 4.58 1.14 -11.97
N VAL A 162 5.14 0.08 -11.38
CA VAL A 162 5.49 -1.13 -12.13
C VAL A 162 4.24 -1.96 -12.31
N VAL A 163 3.33 -1.53 -13.20
CA VAL A 163 2.22 -2.36 -13.66
C VAL A 163 2.66 -3.01 -14.97
N ARG A 164 2.50 -4.33 -15.11
CA ARG A 164 2.70 -4.99 -16.41
C ARG A 164 1.65 -4.46 -17.40
N GLU A 165 2.14 -3.76 -18.42
CA GLU A 165 1.58 -3.34 -19.72
C GLU A 165 0.08 -3.03 -19.92
N PRO A 166 -0.25 -2.06 -20.81
CA PRO A 166 0.66 -1.23 -21.59
C PRO A 166 1.19 -0.06 -20.75
N TYR A 167 2.52 0.05 -20.69
CA TYR A 167 3.20 1.18 -20.05
C TYR A 167 2.88 2.48 -20.81
N LYS A 168 1.89 3.23 -20.34
CA LYS A 168 1.73 4.62 -20.76
C LYS A 168 2.51 5.49 -19.80
N LYS A 169 3.65 6.02 -20.25
CA LYS A 169 4.38 7.06 -19.51
C LYS A 169 3.44 8.23 -19.27
N LYS A 170 3.08 8.42 -18.01
CA LYS A 170 2.25 9.53 -17.57
C LYS A 170 3.02 10.85 -17.72
N LYS A 171 2.30 11.91 -18.07
CA LYS A 171 2.86 13.25 -18.22
C LYS A 171 3.20 13.81 -16.83
N ASN A 172 3.94 14.91 -16.83
CA ASN A 172 4.26 15.64 -15.59
C ASN A 172 2.97 16.01 -14.84
N LEU A 173 2.98 15.87 -13.50
CA LEU A 173 1.88 16.22 -12.58
C LEU A 173 0.63 15.33 -12.68
N GLU A 174 0.43 14.61 -13.79
CA GLU A 174 -0.73 13.72 -14.04
C GLU A 174 -0.90 12.63 -12.98
N THR A 175 0.18 12.25 -12.30
CA THR A 175 0.16 11.19 -11.28
C THR A 175 0.03 11.70 -9.87
N LEU A 176 0.06 13.01 -9.62
CA LEU A 176 -0.17 13.54 -8.27
C LEU A 176 -1.62 13.27 -7.88
N ALA A 177 -1.84 12.71 -6.70
CA ALA A 177 -3.17 12.52 -6.14
C ALA A 177 -3.48 13.56 -5.07
N MET A 178 -2.55 13.80 -4.15
CA MET A 178 -2.73 14.75 -3.06
C MET A 178 -1.40 15.21 -2.45
N VAL A 179 -1.48 16.30 -1.69
CA VAL A 179 -0.42 16.80 -0.81
C VAL A 179 -0.98 16.92 0.60
N MET A 180 -0.30 16.29 1.55
CA MET A 180 -0.61 16.37 2.97
C MET A 180 0.39 17.26 3.68
N LEU A 181 -0.08 18.17 4.53
CA LEU A 181 0.77 19.07 5.33
C LEU A 181 0.61 18.82 6.83
N ASP A 182 1.75 18.78 7.50
CA ASP A 182 1.88 18.86 8.95
C ASP A 182 2.70 20.12 9.26
N TYR A 183 2.08 21.07 9.96
CA TYR A 183 2.59 22.42 10.19
C TYR A 183 3.61 22.52 11.32
N ASP A 184 3.70 21.53 12.20
CA ASP A 184 4.63 21.51 13.34
C ASP A 184 5.20 20.10 13.53
N TYR A 185 5.89 19.61 12.49
CA TYR A 185 6.42 18.26 12.51
C TYR A 185 7.57 18.12 13.51
N ASP A 186 7.37 17.29 14.54
CA ASP A 186 8.41 16.93 15.50
C ASP A 186 9.22 15.72 15.02
N GLU A 187 10.45 15.99 14.58
CA GLU A 187 11.40 14.95 14.16
C GLU A 187 11.74 13.94 15.27
N LYS A 188 11.59 14.30 16.55
CA LYS A 188 11.95 13.42 17.67
C LYS A 188 10.90 12.35 17.91
N SER A 189 9.63 12.74 17.96
CA SER A 189 8.52 11.79 18.11
C SER A 189 8.22 11.04 16.81
N GLN A 190 8.55 11.63 15.65
CA GLN A 190 8.18 11.13 14.32
C GLN A 190 6.68 10.92 14.14
N VAL A 191 5.86 11.44 15.05
CA VAL A 191 4.40 11.41 14.98
C VAL A 191 3.98 12.54 14.03
N SER A 192 3.22 12.19 13.00
CA SER A 192 2.68 13.18 12.07
C SER A 192 1.33 13.69 12.58
N GLY A 193 1.25 14.99 12.88
CA GLY A 193 0.02 15.71 13.13
C GLY A 193 -0.50 16.26 11.81
N LEU A 194 -1.28 15.48 11.07
CA LEU A 194 -1.84 15.94 9.79
C LEU A 194 -2.76 17.15 10.02
N ASN A 195 -2.43 18.30 9.44
CA ASN A 195 -3.23 19.51 9.55
C ASN A 195 -4.16 19.69 8.34
N ASP A 196 -3.62 19.56 7.12
CA ASP A 196 -4.37 19.82 5.89
C ASP A 196 -4.05 18.81 4.79
N ILE A 197 -5.06 18.56 3.95
CA ILE A 197 -4.98 17.70 2.77
C ILE A 197 -5.44 18.53 1.57
N PHE A 198 -4.64 18.52 0.51
CA PHE A 198 -4.94 19.19 -0.74
C PHE A 198 -4.98 18.15 -1.86
N TYR A 199 -6.15 17.97 -2.47
CA TYR A 199 -6.32 17.06 -3.60
C TYR A 199 -5.80 17.67 -4.91
N ALA A 200 -5.37 16.80 -5.83
CA ALA A 200 -4.73 17.21 -7.08
C ALA A 200 -5.62 18.12 -7.94
N ASP A 201 -6.94 17.93 -7.94
CA ASP A 201 -7.86 18.77 -8.71
C ASP A 201 -7.88 20.22 -8.20
N ALA A 202 -7.92 20.41 -6.87
CA ALA A 202 -7.87 21.72 -6.23
C ALA A 202 -6.50 22.38 -6.44
N ILE A 203 -5.43 21.59 -6.32
CA ILE A 203 -4.07 22.03 -6.57
C ILE A 203 -3.91 22.49 -8.03
N GLU A 204 -4.44 21.73 -8.99
CA GLU A 204 -4.41 22.08 -10.42
C GLU A 204 -5.17 23.38 -10.70
N LYS A 205 -6.35 23.57 -10.09
CA LYS A 205 -7.16 24.80 -10.22
C LYS A 205 -6.43 26.04 -9.71
N ASP A 206 -5.59 25.93 -8.67
CA ASP A 206 -4.70 27.02 -8.21
C ASP A 206 -3.32 27.00 -8.92
N GLY A 207 -3.26 26.34 -10.08
CA GLY A 207 -2.12 26.29 -10.98
C GLY A 207 -0.97 25.42 -10.47
N TRP A 208 -1.23 24.33 -9.77
CA TRP A 208 -0.24 23.46 -9.12
C TRP A 208 0.45 24.09 -7.91
N LYS A 209 -0.30 24.88 -7.14
CA LYS A 209 0.17 25.53 -5.92
C LYS A 209 -0.70 25.12 -4.74
N VAL A 210 -0.04 24.68 -3.66
CA VAL A 210 -0.66 24.52 -2.34
C VAL A 210 -0.43 25.81 -1.58
N ARG A 211 -1.49 26.40 -0.99
CA ARG A 211 -1.39 27.57 -0.10
C ARG A 211 -1.88 27.19 1.29
N PHE A 212 -1.24 27.74 2.31
CA PHE A 212 -1.57 27.43 3.70
C PHE A 212 -1.37 28.65 4.62
N PRO A 213 -2.11 28.69 5.75
CA PRO A 213 -1.93 29.69 6.80
C PRO A 213 -0.52 29.66 7.39
N ILE A 214 -0.02 30.81 7.84
CA ILE A 214 1.32 30.93 8.44
C ILE A 214 1.29 31.14 9.96
N GLU A 215 0.11 31.34 10.53
CA GLU A 215 -0.10 31.79 11.91
C GLU A 215 0.30 30.72 12.94
N ASN A 216 0.17 29.44 12.58
CA ASN A 216 0.40 28.29 13.46
C ASN A 216 1.54 27.38 12.95
N LEU A 217 2.48 27.94 12.18
CA LEU A 217 3.62 27.16 11.72
C LEU A 217 4.62 26.95 12.84
N GLY A 218 4.98 25.68 13.05
CA GLY A 218 6.08 25.27 13.88
C GLY A 218 7.43 25.65 13.28
N LYS A 219 8.50 25.02 13.79
CA LYS A 219 9.84 25.25 13.23
C LYS A 219 9.99 24.60 11.85
N LYS A 220 9.34 23.46 11.66
CA LYS A 220 9.43 22.65 10.45
C LYS A 220 8.05 22.19 10.00
N ILE A 221 7.87 22.21 8.69
CA ILE A 221 6.68 21.69 8.02
C ILE A 221 7.08 20.42 7.29
N MET A 222 6.29 19.36 7.46
CA MET A 222 6.39 18.17 6.62
C MET A 222 5.32 18.25 5.52
N ALA A 223 5.76 18.09 4.27
CA ALA A 223 4.87 17.90 3.13
C ALA A 223 5.05 16.48 2.58
N VAL A 224 3.96 15.75 2.47
CA VAL A 224 3.91 14.41 1.86
C VAL A 224 3.14 14.50 0.55
N PHE A 225 3.84 14.26 -0.56
CA PHE A 225 3.26 14.25 -1.90
C PHE A 225 2.98 12.80 -2.28
N ILE A 226 1.71 12.50 -2.55
CA ILE A 226 1.24 11.13 -2.79
C ILE A 226 0.78 11.03 -4.23
N ASP A 227 1.22 9.99 -4.93
CA ASP A 227 0.74 9.71 -6.27
C ASP A 227 -0.56 8.91 -6.27
N ILE A 228 -1.18 8.75 -7.45
CA ILE A 228 -2.38 7.92 -7.61
C ILE A 228 -2.15 6.46 -7.19
N TYR A 229 -0.92 5.97 -7.15
CA TYR A 229 -0.60 4.58 -6.84
C TYR A 229 -0.25 4.34 -5.35
N GLY A 230 -0.23 5.38 -4.52
CA GLY A 230 0.18 5.34 -3.12
C GLY A 230 1.69 5.50 -2.86
N ASN A 231 2.51 5.83 -3.87
CA ASN A 231 3.91 6.18 -3.65
C ASN A 231 4.05 7.59 -3.08
N GLU A 232 4.98 7.75 -2.15
CA GLU A 232 5.18 9.00 -1.41
C GLU A 232 6.54 9.65 -1.70
N ALA A 233 6.54 10.97 -1.82
CA ALA A 233 7.72 11.81 -1.63
C ALA A 233 7.51 12.69 -0.40
N ARG A 234 8.38 12.56 0.60
CA ARG A 234 8.33 13.36 1.83
C ARG A 234 9.39 14.46 1.79
N VAL A 235 8.98 15.66 2.17
CA VAL A 235 9.84 16.84 2.20
C VAL A 235 9.66 17.54 3.54
N LEU A 236 10.76 17.68 4.26
CA LEU A 236 10.83 18.51 5.45
C LEU A 236 11.35 19.90 5.08
N MET A 237 10.68 20.95 5.51
CA MET A 237 11.01 22.34 5.20
C MET A 237 11.14 23.16 6.49
N ASP A 238 12.26 23.86 6.63
CA ASP A 238 12.45 24.83 7.71
C ASP A 238 11.71 26.13 7.38
N VAL A 239 10.83 26.58 8.26
CA VAL A 239 9.99 27.78 8.04
C VAL A 239 10.85 29.04 7.87
N GLU A 240 11.99 29.10 8.55
CA GLU A 240 12.98 30.18 8.40
C GLU A 240 13.51 30.32 6.96
N GLU A 241 13.53 29.24 6.18
CA GLU A 241 14.00 29.30 4.80
C GLU A 241 12.96 29.87 3.84
N PHE A 242 11.68 29.89 4.21
CA PHE A 242 10.62 30.50 3.40
C PHE A 242 10.80 32.02 3.30
N ARG A 243 11.43 32.61 4.31
CA ARG A 243 11.81 34.03 4.33
C ARG A 243 13.06 34.34 3.49
N LYS A 244 13.86 33.32 3.13
CA LYS A 244 15.20 33.49 2.52
C LYS A 244 15.29 33.17 1.04
N SER A 245 14.38 32.43 0.40
CA SER A 245 14.60 32.00 -0.99
C SER A 245 13.38 31.91 -1.90
N THR A 246 13.46 32.62 -3.03
CA THR A 246 12.69 32.43 -4.27
C THR A 246 13.32 31.37 -5.22
N SER A 247 14.26 30.54 -4.75
CA SER A 247 15.03 29.60 -5.60
C SER A 247 14.45 28.17 -5.64
N ARG A 248 14.64 27.49 -6.79
CA ARG A 248 14.13 26.13 -7.09
C ARG A 248 14.75 25.08 -6.16
N ARG A 249 13.93 24.19 -5.58
CA ARG A 249 14.37 23.04 -4.77
C ARG A 249 14.05 21.71 -5.49
N SER A 250 14.96 20.75 -5.41
CA SER A 250 14.77 19.39 -5.95
C SER A 250 15.06 18.36 -4.87
N ALA A 251 14.11 17.48 -4.59
CA ALA A 251 14.34 16.33 -3.72
C ALA A 251 14.80 15.15 -4.58
N THR A 252 16.07 14.75 -4.47
CA THR A 252 16.55 13.52 -5.08
C THR A 252 17.40 12.77 -4.04
N LYS A 253 16.80 11.78 -3.37
CA LYS A 253 17.54 10.85 -2.50
C LYS A 253 18.46 10.00 -3.38
N LYS A 254 19.77 10.27 -3.37
CA LYS A 254 20.78 9.34 -3.89
C LYS A 254 20.86 8.14 -2.94
N SER A 255 20.34 6.97 -3.35
CA SER A 255 20.69 5.72 -2.67
C SER A 255 22.18 5.43 -2.90
N LYS A 256 22.99 5.42 -1.85
CA LYS A 256 24.38 4.92 -1.92
C LYS A 256 24.32 3.42 -2.21
N LYS A 257 24.65 3.01 -3.45
CA LYS A 257 24.98 1.61 -3.76
C LYS A 257 26.33 1.29 -3.12
N ASN A 258 26.32 0.57 -2.00
CA ASN A 258 27.51 -0.11 -1.51
C ASN A 258 27.80 -1.30 -2.44
N ILE A 259 28.74 -1.12 -3.37
CA ILE A 259 29.34 -2.22 -4.12
C ILE A 259 30.34 -2.90 -3.19
N VAL A 260 29.91 -3.99 -2.55
CA VAL A 260 30.84 -4.95 -1.95
C VAL A 260 31.42 -5.78 -3.08
N LYS A 261 32.66 -5.48 -3.48
CA LYS A 261 33.47 -6.39 -4.29
C LYS A 261 33.84 -7.59 -3.43
N ARG A 262 33.27 -8.76 -3.71
CA ARG A 262 33.85 -10.03 -3.26
C ARG A 262 35.02 -10.37 -4.20
N LYS A 263 36.20 -10.55 -3.60
CA LYS A 263 37.31 -11.30 -4.19
C LYS A 263 36.99 -12.78 -4.11
#